data_AF-A0ABD5T656-F1
#
_entry.id   AF-A0ABD5T656-F1
#
_cell.length_a   1.000
_cell.length_b   1.000
_cell.length_c   1.000
_cell.angle_alpha   90.00
_cell.angle_beta   90.00
_cell.angle_gamma   90.00
#
_symmetry.space_group_name_H-M   'P 1'
#
loop_
_entity.id
_entity.type
_entity.pdbx_description
1 polymer ?
#
loop_
_entity_poly.entity_id
_entity_poly.type
_entity_poly.pdbx_seq_one_letter_code
_entity_poly.pdbx_strand_id
1 'polypeptide(L)'
;AAEGIEVTDAGVDALVYAADGDMRRAINSLQAAATTGDVVDEEAVYAITATARPEEIESMVTNALEGDFTKARATLDQLLTETGMAGGDVIDQLHRSVWDFDLSEREAVRLMERIGEADYRIAEGANEQVQLESLLAALSLAE
;
A
#
# COMPACT_ATOMS: atom_id res chain seq x y z
N ALA A 1 -15.99 -4.39 -30.45
CA ALA A 1 -15.96 -5.74 -29.86
C ALA A 1 -15.76 -5.55 -28.37
N ALA A 2 -16.63 -6.12 -27.54
CA ALA A 2 -16.36 -6.20 -26.10
C ALA A 2 -15.37 -7.37 -25.90
N GLU A 3 -14.36 -7.21 -25.05
CA GLU A 3 -13.33 -8.24 -24.81
C GLU A 3 -13.89 -9.49 -24.09
N GLY A 4 -15.18 -9.50 -23.76
CA GLY A 4 -15.84 -10.63 -23.09
C GLY A 4 -15.49 -10.76 -21.62
N ILE A 5 -14.92 -9.72 -21.02
CA ILE A 5 -14.51 -9.66 -19.61
C ILE A 5 -15.65 -9.06 -18.80
N GLU A 6 -16.07 -9.76 -17.75
CA GLU A 6 -16.98 -9.21 -16.75
C GLU A 6 -16.16 -8.49 -15.68
N VAL A 7 -16.46 -7.22 -15.41
CA VAL A 7 -15.77 -6.42 -14.40
C VAL A 7 -16.81 -5.84 -13.45
N THR A 8 -16.61 -6.05 -12.16
CA THR A 8 -17.49 -5.48 -11.12
C THR A 8 -17.16 -4.01 -10.89
N ASP A 9 -18.10 -3.22 -10.36
CA ASP A 9 -17.84 -1.81 -10.01
C ASP A 9 -16.67 -1.68 -9.01
N ALA A 10 -16.61 -2.55 -8.00
CA ALA A 10 -15.49 -2.60 -7.06
C ALA A 10 -14.15 -2.96 -7.72
N GLY A 11 -14.17 -3.84 -8.73
CA GLY A 11 -12.99 -4.15 -9.55
C GLY A 11 -12.52 -2.94 -10.36
N VAL A 12 -13.45 -2.12 -10.88
CA VAL A 12 -13.11 -0.85 -11.56
C VAL A 12 -12.45 0.11 -10.58
N ASP A 13 -13.02 0.29 -9.39
CA ASP A 13 -12.46 1.17 -8.35
C ASP A 13 -11.06 0.71 -7.92
N ALA A 14 -10.86 -0.60 -7.73
CA ALA A 14 -9.57 -1.19 -7.42
C ALA A 14 -8.53 -0.96 -8.55
N LEU A 15 -8.94 -1.07 -9.81
CA LEU A 15 -8.08 -0.78 -10.96
C LEU A 15 -7.67 0.68 -11.00
N VAL A 16 -8.60 1.60 -10.72
CA VAL A 16 -8.33 3.04 -10.66
C VAL A 16 -7.35 3.34 -9.53
N TYR A 17 -7.56 2.75 -8.35
CA TYR A 17 -6.67 2.89 -7.20
C TYR A 17 -5.26 2.37 -7.50
N ALA A 18 -5.15 1.12 -7.98
CA ALA A 18 -3.86 0.50 -8.30
C ALA A 18 -3.11 1.20 -9.45
N ALA A 19 -3.84 1.87 -10.35
CA ALA A 19 -3.27 2.57 -11.49
C ALA A 19 -2.63 3.92 -11.15
N ASP A 20 -3.09 4.59 -10.09
CA ASP A 20 -2.61 5.92 -9.68
C ASP A 20 -2.51 6.93 -10.85
N GLY A 21 -3.56 6.96 -11.69
CA GLY A 21 -3.60 7.84 -12.88
C GLY A 21 -2.80 7.36 -14.09
N ASP A 22 -2.03 6.28 -14.01
CA ASP A 22 -1.38 5.65 -15.18
C ASP A 22 -2.37 4.70 -15.90
N MET A 23 -2.95 5.19 -16.99
CA MET A 23 -3.88 4.43 -17.83
C MET A 23 -3.25 3.14 -18.40
N ARG A 24 -1.94 3.13 -18.69
CA ARG A 24 -1.25 1.93 -19.15
C ARG A 24 -1.15 0.91 -18.02
N ARG A 25 -0.88 1.34 -16.78
CA ARG A 25 -0.92 0.47 -15.60
C ARG A 25 -2.32 -0.13 -15.41
N ALA A 26 -3.37 0.69 -15.49
CA ALA A 26 -4.76 0.22 -15.39
C ALA A 26 -5.09 -0.89 -16.42
N ILE A 27 -4.74 -0.68 -17.69
CA ILE A 27 -4.99 -1.65 -18.76
C ILE A 27 -4.22 -2.95 -18.51
N ASN A 28 -2.94 -2.86 -18.16
CA ASN A 28 -2.12 -4.03 -17.89
C ASN A 28 -2.64 -4.82 -16.68
N SER A 29 -3.06 -4.13 -15.62
CA SER A 29 -3.66 -4.74 -14.43
C SER A 29 -4.98 -5.45 -14.77
N LEU A 30 -5.86 -4.81 -15.54
CA LEU A 30 -7.11 -5.41 -16.01
C LEU A 30 -6.84 -6.67 -16.84
N GLN A 31 -5.90 -6.59 -17.79
CA GLN A 31 -5.53 -7.74 -18.63
C GLN A 31 -4.99 -8.89 -17.81
N ALA A 32 -4.12 -8.62 -16.83
CA ALA A 32 -3.58 -9.64 -15.97
C ALA A 32 -4.65 -10.24 -15.05
N ALA A 33 -5.51 -9.42 -14.44
CA ALA A 33 -6.61 -9.88 -13.59
C ALA A 33 -7.61 -10.75 -14.37
N ALA A 34 -7.91 -10.39 -15.62
CA ALA A 34 -8.79 -11.17 -16.50
C ALA A 34 -8.21 -12.54 -16.90
N THR A 35 -6.93 -12.82 -16.64
CA THR A 35 -6.37 -14.17 -16.87
C THR A 35 -6.66 -15.15 -15.73
N THR A 36 -7.10 -14.65 -14.58
CA THR A 36 -7.24 -15.43 -13.34
C THR A 36 -8.65 -16.02 -13.18
N GLY A 37 -9.65 -15.49 -13.90
CA GLY A 37 -11.04 -15.96 -13.84
C GLY A 37 -11.95 -15.22 -14.81
N ASP A 38 -13.24 -15.56 -14.78
CA ASP A 38 -14.24 -14.98 -15.69
C ASP A 38 -14.71 -13.57 -15.26
N VAL A 39 -14.59 -13.26 -13.96
CA VAL A 39 -15.02 -12.00 -13.35
C VAL A 39 -13.83 -11.30 -12.70
N VAL A 40 -13.64 -10.02 -13.03
CA VAL A 40 -12.63 -9.15 -12.42
C VAL A 40 -13.29 -8.36 -11.28
N ASP A 41 -13.02 -8.80 -10.05
CA ASP A 41 -13.39 -8.13 -8.81
C ASP A 41 -12.18 -7.47 -8.14
N GLU A 42 -12.43 -6.77 -7.03
CA GLU A 42 -11.41 -6.07 -6.26
C GLU A 42 -10.30 -7.02 -5.76
N GLU A 43 -10.67 -8.23 -5.30
CA GLU A 43 -9.72 -9.20 -4.79
C GLU A 43 -8.78 -9.68 -5.89
N ALA A 44 -9.31 -9.99 -7.07
CA ALA A 44 -8.51 -10.34 -8.23
C ALA A 44 -7.55 -9.21 -8.60
N VAL A 45 -8.00 -7.96 -8.58
CA VAL A 45 -7.14 -6.81 -8.93
C VAL A 45 -5.98 -6.68 -7.94
N TYR A 46 -6.25 -6.60 -6.64
CA TYR A 46 -5.19 -6.39 -5.64
C TYR A 46 -4.20 -7.55 -5.55
N ALA A 47 -4.68 -8.79 -5.73
CA ALA A 47 -3.81 -9.96 -5.77
C ALA A 47 -2.85 -9.91 -6.96
N ILE A 48 -3.31 -9.49 -8.14
CA ILE A 48 -2.49 -9.42 -9.36
C ILE A 48 -1.51 -8.24 -9.30
N THR A 49 -1.94 -7.10 -8.74
CA THR A 49 -1.12 -5.89 -8.70
C THR A 49 -0.21 -5.82 -7.47
N ALA A 50 -0.22 -6.83 -6.60
CA ALA A 50 0.49 -6.86 -5.32
C ALA A 50 0.28 -5.56 -4.53
N THR A 51 -0.96 -5.05 -4.55
CA THR A 51 -1.34 -3.75 -3.98
C THR A 51 -2.05 -4.02 -2.66
N ALA A 52 -1.57 -3.43 -1.56
CA ALA A 52 -2.28 -3.49 -0.30
C ALA A 52 -3.65 -2.81 -0.41
N ARG A 53 -4.63 -3.32 0.35
CA ARG A 53 -5.91 -2.64 0.50
C ARG A 53 -5.70 -1.33 1.30
N PRO A 54 -6.41 -0.24 0.97
CA PRO A 54 -6.28 1.03 1.70
C PRO A 54 -6.42 0.87 3.22
N GLU A 55 -7.36 0.02 3.65
CA GLU A 55 -7.66 -0.24 5.07
C GLU A 55 -6.50 -0.96 5.80
N GLU A 56 -5.71 -1.75 5.08
CA GLU A 56 -4.54 -2.45 5.65
C GLU A 56 -3.40 -1.45 5.94
N ILE A 57 -3.15 -0.52 5.01
CA ILE A 57 -2.15 0.54 5.18
C ILE A 57 -2.56 1.48 6.31
N GLU A 58 -3.82 1.92 6.33
CA GLU A 58 -4.36 2.78 7.38
C GLU A 58 -4.27 2.11 8.76
N SER A 59 -4.69 0.85 8.87
CA SER A 59 -4.60 0.08 10.11
C SER A 59 -3.15 -0.08 10.57
N MET A 60 -2.23 -0.37 9.67
CA MET A 60 -0.80 -0.51 9.99
C MET A 60 -0.23 0.77 10.63
N VAL A 61 -0.49 1.93 10.02
CA VAL A 61 -0.02 3.24 10.52
C VAL A 61 -0.71 3.61 11.82
N THR A 62 -2.02 3.40 11.92
CA THR A 62 -2.80 3.69 13.13
C THR A 62 -2.31 2.89 14.32
N ASN A 63 -2.11 1.57 14.15
CA ASN A 63 -1.55 0.72 15.21
C ASN A 63 -0.15 1.22 15.64
N ALA A 64 0.68 1.67 14.69
CA ALA A 64 1.98 2.21 15.02
C ALA A 64 1.86 3.49 15.85
N LEU A 65 1.01 4.45 15.46
CA LEU A 65 0.80 5.71 16.18
C LEU A 65 0.19 5.51 17.58
N GLU A 66 -0.67 4.51 17.74
CA GLU A 66 -1.23 4.10 19.04
C GLU A 66 -0.20 3.40 19.95
N GLY A 67 1.02 3.15 19.45
CA GLY A 67 2.11 2.52 20.17
C GLY A 67 2.15 0.99 20.08
N ASP A 68 1.23 0.37 19.34
CA ASP A 68 1.23 -1.08 19.06
C ASP A 68 2.13 -1.42 17.87
N PHE A 69 3.44 -1.22 18.08
CA PHE A 69 4.47 -1.55 17.08
C PHE A 69 4.42 -3.02 16.65
N THR A 70 4.10 -3.94 17.56
CA THR A 70 4.10 -5.37 17.25
C THR A 70 3.02 -5.71 16.24
N LYS A 71 1.82 -5.15 16.41
CA LYS A 71 0.72 -5.32 15.47
C LYS A 71 1.00 -4.63 14.14
N ALA A 72 1.51 -3.40 14.15
CA ALA A 72 1.90 -2.69 12.94
C ALA A 72 2.96 -3.46 12.13
N ARG A 73 3.99 -3.97 12.80
CA ARG A 73 5.05 -4.82 12.20
C ARG A 73 4.48 -6.11 11.61
N ALA A 74 3.51 -6.74 12.28
CA ALA A 74 2.88 -7.97 11.76
C ALA A 74 2.13 -7.70 10.44
N THR A 75 1.40 -6.58 10.36
CA THR A 75 0.76 -6.16 9.10
C THR A 75 1.80 -5.88 8.00
N LEU A 76 2.89 -5.18 8.34
CA LEU A 76 3.99 -4.95 7.38
C LEU A 76 4.58 -6.28 6.86
N ASP A 77 4.84 -7.24 7.75
CA ASP A 77 5.40 -8.54 7.38
C ASP A 77 4.47 -9.32 6.45
N GLN A 78 3.16 -9.25 6.68
CA GLN A 78 2.15 -9.81 5.80
C GLN A 78 2.18 -9.17 4.41
N LEU A 79 2.25 -7.84 4.33
CA LEU A 79 2.32 -7.12 3.04
C LEU A 79 3.58 -7.49 2.25
N LEU A 80 4.74 -7.55 2.90
CA LEU A 80 6.01 -7.86 2.23
C LEU A 80 6.14 -9.34 1.86
N THR A 81 5.70 -10.25 2.73
CA THR A 81 5.99 -11.69 2.60
C THR A 81 4.82 -12.47 1.99
N GLU A 82 3.60 -12.24 2.45
CA GLU A 82 2.42 -12.98 1.98
C GLU A 82 1.88 -12.37 0.69
N THR A 83 1.69 -11.05 0.66
CA THR A 83 1.22 -10.33 -0.54
C THR A 83 2.34 -10.14 -1.57
N GLY A 84 3.60 -10.21 -1.15
CA GLY A 84 4.76 -10.07 -2.04
C GLY A 84 4.97 -8.63 -2.54
N MET A 85 4.47 -7.65 -1.79
CA MET A 85 4.56 -6.23 -2.12
C MET A 85 6.00 -5.74 -1.94
N ALA A 86 6.51 -4.94 -2.88
CA ALA A 86 7.84 -4.34 -2.75
C ALA A 86 7.81 -3.22 -1.68
N GLY A 87 8.92 -3.02 -0.97
CA GLY A 87 8.97 -1.98 0.07
C GLY A 87 8.76 -0.57 -0.48
N GLY A 88 9.24 -0.31 -1.71
CA GLY A 88 8.97 0.95 -2.42
C GLY A 88 7.48 1.18 -2.69
N ASP A 89 6.73 0.12 -3.05
CA ASP A 89 5.28 0.25 -3.24
C ASP A 89 4.56 0.58 -1.92
N VAL A 90 5.05 0.05 -0.78
CA VAL A 90 4.50 0.38 0.54
C VAL A 90 4.74 1.86 0.87
N ILE A 91 5.93 2.37 0.59
CA ILE A 91 6.27 3.80 0.74
C ILE A 91 5.36 4.68 -0.13
N ASP A 92 5.19 4.33 -1.41
CA ASP A 92 4.34 5.08 -2.34
C ASP A 92 2.89 5.15 -1.87
N GLN A 93 2.33 4.02 -1.42
CA GLN A 93 0.97 4.00 -0.88
C GLN A 93 0.84 4.79 0.41
N LEU A 94 1.77 4.64 1.35
CA LEU A 94 1.81 5.43 2.57
C LEU A 94 1.79 6.93 2.25
N HIS A 95 2.63 7.37 1.32
CA HIS A 95 2.71 8.77 0.89
C HIS A 95 1.39 9.30 0.31
N ARG A 96 0.70 8.50 -0.52
CA ARG A 96 -0.60 8.89 -1.11
C ARG A 96 -1.70 8.98 -0.05
N SER A 97 -1.70 8.06 0.90
CA SER A 97 -2.80 7.90 1.88
C SER A 97 -2.62 8.74 3.16
N VAL A 98 -1.47 9.40 3.39
CA VAL A 98 -1.23 10.19 4.62
C VAL A 98 -2.39 11.13 4.95
N TRP A 99 -2.93 11.79 3.94
CA TRP A 99 -3.96 12.83 4.11
C TRP A 99 -5.38 12.28 4.22
N ASP A 100 -5.57 10.99 3.92
CA ASP A 100 -6.85 10.30 4.04
C ASP A 100 -7.05 9.70 5.43
N PHE A 101 -5.96 9.50 6.18
CA PHE A 101 -5.99 9.03 7.56
C PHE A 101 -6.55 10.11 8.51
N ASP A 102 -7.29 9.70 9.54
CA ASP A 102 -7.80 10.59 10.60
C ASP A 102 -6.68 10.98 11.58
N LEU A 103 -5.66 11.69 11.08
CA LEU A 103 -4.47 12.12 11.82
C LEU A 103 -4.54 13.61 12.14
N SER A 104 -3.95 14.01 13.28
CA SER A 104 -3.66 15.42 13.50
C SER A 104 -2.60 15.93 12.52
N GLU A 105 -2.60 17.23 12.22
CA GLU A 105 -1.59 17.84 11.34
C GLU A 105 -0.15 17.51 11.77
N ARG A 106 0.11 17.41 13.08
CA ARG A 106 1.43 17.07 13.61
C ARG A 106 1.81 15.62 13.32
N GLU A 107 0.87 14.70 13.45
CA GLU A 107 1.07 13.28 13.14
C GLU A 107 1.28 13.08 11.64
N ALA A 108 0.49 13.75 10.80
CA ALA A 108 0.64 13.70 9.35
C ALA A 108 2.02 14.23 8.89
N VAL A 109 2.46 15.37 9.43
CA VAL A 109 3.80 15.92 9.13
C VAL A 109 4.91 14.98 9.60
N ARG A 110 4.78 14.41 10.80
CA ARG A 110 5.75 13.43 11.33
C ARG A 110 5.82 12.19 10.44
N LEU A 111 4.67 11.67 10.00
CA LEU A 111 4.60 10.52 9.09
C LEU A 111 5.29 10.85 7.76
N MET A 112 4.99 11.99 7.14
CA MET A 112 5.64 12.45 5.90
C MET A 112 7.16 12.54 6.02
N GLU A 113 7.67 13.07 7.13
CA GLU A 113 9.13 13.15 7.36
C GLU A 113 9.76 11.76 7.41
N ARG A 114 9.12 10.81 8.11
CA ARG A 114 9.63 9.43 8.22
C ARG A 114 9.53 8.67 6.90
N ILE A 115 8.46 8.88 6.12
CA ILE A 115 8.32 8.33 4.77
C ILE A 115 9.48 8.79 3.90
N GLY A 116 9.77 10.11 3.86
CA GLY A 116 10.86 10.65 3.04
C GLY A 116 12.25 10.14 3.45
N GLU A 117 12.50 9.97 4.76
CA GLU A 117 13.75 9.39 5.26
C GLU A 117 13.91 7.91 4.85
N ALA A 118 12.85 7.12 4.97
CA ALA A 118 12.84 5.71 4.58
C ALA A 118 13.00 5.54 3.06
N ASP A 119 12.25 6.33 2.27
CA ASP A 119 12.32 6.34 0.81
C ASP A 119 13.75 6.63 0.33
N TYR A 120 14.36 7.70 0.84
CA TYR A 120 15.74 8.06 0.50
C TYR A 120 16.72 6.92 0.80
N ARG A 121 16.60 6.28 1.97
CA ARG A 121 17.50 5.18 2.36
C ARG A 121 17.29 3.94 1.50
N ILE A 122 16.04 3.62 1.15
CA ILE A 122 15.72 2.50 0.24
C ILE A 122 16.32 2.78 -1.15
N ALA A 123 16.17 4.00 -1.66
CA ALA A 123 16.76 4.43 -2.93
C ALA A 123 18.29 4.34 -2.94
N GLU A 124 18.95 4.58 -1.80
CA GLU A 124 20.40 4.38 -1.60
C GLU A 124 20.80 2.90 -1.39
N GLY A 125 19.86 1.96 -1.47
CA GLY A 125 20.11 0.52 -1.40
C GLY A 125 20.05 -0.07 0.01
N ALA A 126 19.45 0.62 0.98
CA ALA A 126 19.18 0.03 2.29
C ALA A 126 18.15 -1.11 2.20
N ASN A 127 18.16 -2.01 3.18
CA ASN A 127 17.16 -3.07 3.25
C ASN A 127 15.77 -2.50 3.55
N GLU A 128 14.84 -2.75 2.63
CA GLU A 128 13.46 -2.24 2.66
C GLU A 128 12.71 -2.57 3.95
N GLN A 129 12.69 -3.84 4.34
CA GLN A 129 12.00 -4.30 5.54
C GLN A 129 12.54 -3.59 6.79
N VAL A 130 13.86 -3.47 6.92
CA VAL A 130 14.48 -2.77 8.07
C VAL A 130 14.12 -1.28 8.09
N GLN A 131 14.06 -0.61 6.93
CA GLN A 131 13.68 0.80 6.88
C GLN A 131 12.20 1.01 7.21
N LEU A 132 11.32 0.16 6.70
CA LEU A 132 9.89 0.23 7.00
C LEU A 132 9.60 -0.10 8.48
N GLU A 133 10.25 -1.11 9.04
CA GLU A 133 10.17 -1.39 10.48
C GLU A 133 10.69 -0.23 11.32
N SER A 134 11.79 0.42 10.89
CA SER A 134 12.33 1.61 11.55
C SER A 134 11.37 2.79 11.49
N LEU A 135 10.66 2.98 10.37
CA LEU A 135 9.62 3.99 10.22
C LEU A 135 8.48 3.73 11.22
N LEU A 136 7.94 2.51 11.26
CA LEU A 136 6.85 2.16 12.17
C LEU A 136 7.27 2.30 13.64
N ALA A 137 8.47 1.84 14.00
CA ALA A 137 9.01 2.01 15.35
C ALA A 137 9.15 3.49 15.72
N ALA A 138 9.60 4.33 14.78
CA ALA A 138 9.72 5.76 15.00
C ALA A 138 8.36 6.44 15.18
N LEU A 139 7.27 5.91 14.65
CA LEU A 139 5.91 6.40 14.91
C LEU A 139 5.40 5.96 16.28
N SER A 140 5.71 4.72 16.70
CA SER A 140 5.27 4.16 17.99
C SER A 140 5.94 4.74 19.23
N LEU A 141 7.09 5.38 19.06
CA LEU A 141 7.74 6.09 20.14
C LEU A 141 7.03 7.43 20.36
N ALA A 142 6.18 7.53 21.37
CA ALA A 142 5.62 8.82 21.80
C ALA A 142 6.77 9.79 22.18
N GLU A 143 6.68 11.05 21.74
CA GLU A 143 7.44 12.16 22.34
C GLU A 143 6.65 12.76 23.51
#